data_AF-A0A7V4P391-F1
#
_entry.id   AF-A0A7V4P391-F1
#
_cell.length_a   1.000
_cell.length_b   1.000
_cell.length_c   1.000
_cell.angle_alpha   90.00
_cell.angle_beta   90.00
_cell.angle_gamma   90.00
#
_symmetry.space_group_name_H-M   'P 1'
#
loop_
_entity.id
_entity.type
_entity.pdbx_description
1 polymer ?
#
loop_
_entity_poly.entity_id
_entity_poly.type
_entity_poly.pdbx_seq_one_letter_code
_entity_poly.pdbx_strand_id
1 'polypeptide(L)'
;MVLPPPTPGHVRHGNAAEGEPGAYNGRIRRPANRYNPGQPGATPTLQRGAGKLVIARSLPFAILTISVCLLTAEAAWAWGPLTHVRLAEQVLSQLWLLPAGVAALLARHAREYIFGNIAADVVFAKKLSRIKQICHQWSTGFSLLERAESDAGRVFAYGYLSHLAADTIAHNKFLPLQILSSGTTVTFGHLYWELRADSTLPSDYWFDLRRSLHQRHDEAHDLLADHLTRTLLPYGVNRRIFQRINLLASARQWHQTMRLWSRLSRWPLDTETLADFHAESIERIVSVLERGPSSAVLYDDPNGNSTLAHARRQKRLLRQLRRARLPLAGIVSETVRNHVPRPRGSLSLAVVPPARPEKFSGNIVS
;
A
#
# COMPACT_ATOMS: atom_id res chain seq x y z
N MET A 1 5.19 -38.33 42.81
CA MET A 1 3.91 -38.88 43.29
C MET A 1 2.93 -38.74 42.14
N VAL A 2 2.96 -39.65 41.17
CA VAL A 2 2.04 -40.81 41.03
C VAL A 2 0.57 -40.38 41.08
N LEU A 3 -0.08 -40.43 39.91
CA LEU A 3 -1.50 -40.19 39.63
C LEU A 3 -2.43 -41.10 40.46
N PRO A 4 -3.72 -40.74 40.52
CA PRO A 4 -4.74 -41.72 40.18
C PRO A 4 -5.78 -41.21 39.16
N PRO A 5 -6.27 -42.08 38.24
CA PRO A 5 -7.55 -41.93 37.51
C PRO A 5 -8.66 -42.69 38.31
N PRO A 6 -9.86 -43.05 37.79
CA PRO A 6 -10.66 -42.63 36.63
C PRO A 6 -12.12 -42.26 37.02
N THR A 7 -13.00 -41.88 36.07
CA THR A 7 -14.30 -42.58 35.86
C THR A 7 -15.08 -42.05 34.64
N PRO A 8 -15.69 -42.97 33.86
CA PRO A 8 -16.57 -42.66 32.74
C PRO A 8 -18.06 -42.85 33.08
N GLY A 9 -18.94 -42.23 32.29
CA GLY A 9 -20.31 -42.73 32.08
C GLY A 9 -21.43 -41.71 32.28
N HIS A 10 -22.12 -41.36 31.19
CA HIS A 10 -23.52 -41.78 31.04
C HIS A 10 -24.02 -41.56 29.60
N VAL A 11 -24.24 -42.69 28.92
CA VAL A 11 -25.17 -42.84 27.82
C VAL A 11 -26.57 -42.96 28.43
N ARG A 12 -27.56 -42.25 27.88
CA ARG A 12 -28.97 -42.66 27.91
C ARG A 12 -29.58 -42.52 26.52
N HIS A 13 -29.98 -43.67 25.99
CA HIS A 13 -31.04 -43.87 25.00
C HIS A 13 -32.26 -43.00 25.36
N GLY A 14 -32.98 -42.36 24.44
CA GLY A 14 -33.58 -42.91 23.23
C GLY A 14 -35.10 -42.90 23.46
N ASN A 15 -35.85 -42.18 22.63
CA ASN A 15 -37.22 -42.53 22.28
C ASN A 15 -37.61 -41.82 20.98
N ALA A 16 -37.96 -42.65 20.02
CA ALA A 16 -38.56 -42.33 18.74
C ALA A 16 -40.09 -42.37 18.85
N ALA A 17 -40.77 -41.51 18.09
CA ALA A 17 -42.10 -41.69 17.46
C ALA A 17 -42.45 -40.31 16.85
N GLU A 18 -42.31 -40.12 15.53
CA GLU A 18 -43.36 -40.33 14.52
C GLU A 18 -44.52 -39.33 14.61
N GLY A 19 -44.74 -38.57 13.53
CA GLY A 19 -45.84 -37.60 13.39
C GLY A 19 -45.66 -36.65 12.21
N GLU A 20 -46.16 -37.08 11.05
CA GLU A 20 -46.20 -36.49 9.70
C GLU A 20 -46.91 -35.11 9.56
N PRO A 21 -46.90 -34.47 8.36
CA PRO A 21 -46.71 -33.03 8.18
C PRO A 21 -47.99 -32.19 7.97
N GLY A 22 -47.92 -30.93 8.38
CA GLY A 22 -48.99 -29.93 8.26
C GLY A 22 -48.84 -28.98 7.05
N ALA A 23 -49.85 -29.00 6.20
CA ALA A 23 -50.02 -28.29 4.94
C ALA A 23 -49.90 -26.75 4.99
N TYR A 24 -49.30 -26.17 3.94
CA TYR A 24 -49.40 -24.75 3.61
C TYR A 24 -50.44 -24.54 2.50
N ASN A 25 -51.48 -23.77 2.82
CA ASN A 25 -52.62 -23.42 1.97
C ASN A 25 -52.31 -22.15 1.16
N GLY A 26 -52.57 -22.14 -0.15
CA GLY A 26 -52.43 -20.94 -0.98
C GLY A 26 -53.04 -21.11 -2.38
N ARG A 27 -54.28 -20.64 -2.54
CA ARG A 27 -55.21 -20.89 -3.65
C ARG A 27 -54.74 -20.44 -5.04
N ILE A 28 -55.05 -21.29 -6.00
CA ILE A 28 -55.05 -21.09 -7.45
C ILE A 28 -56.21 -20.18 -7.89
N ARG A 29 -55.94 -19.19 -8.75
CA ARG A 29 -56.93 -18.59 -9.66
C ARG A 29 -56.34 -18.49 -11.07
N ARG A 30 -56.90 -19.29 -11.98
CA ARG A 30 -56.69 -19.25 -13.44
C ARG A 30 -57.46 -18.08 -14.05
N PRO A 31 -56.97 -17.47 -15.14
CA PRO A 31 -57.84 -16.89 -16.15
C PRO A 31 -57.97 -17.82 -17.36
N ALA A 32 -59.19 -17.84 -17.89
CA ALA A 32 -59.67 -18.71 -18.94
C ALA A 32 -59.08 -18.37 -20.31
N ASN A 33 -58.77 -19.42 -21.06
CA ASN A 33 -58.44 -19.38 -22.47
C ASN A 33 -59.76 -19.22 -23.26
N ARG A 34 -59.95 -18.09 -23.94
CA ARG A 34 -61.08 -17.90 -24.87
C ARG A 34 -60.52 -17.63 -26.26
N TYR A 35 -60.57 -18.69 -27.06
CA TYR A 35 -60.32 -18.71 -28.49
C TYR A 35 -61.43 -17.93 -29.22
N ASN A 36 -61.07 -17.04 -30.14
CA ASN A 36 -62.01 -16.42 -31.09
C ASN A 36 -61.33 -16.38 -32.48
N PRO A 37 -61.88 -17.04 -33.51
CA PRO A 37 -61.31 -17.07 -34.85
C PRO A 37 -61.88 -15.93 -35.71
N GLY A 38 -61.01 -15.16 -36.37
CA GLY A 38 -61.48 -14.05 -37.22
C GLY A 38 -60.38 -13.27 -37.96
N GLN A 39 -59.83 -13.88 -39.02
CA GLN A 39 -59.43 -13.24 -40.30
C GLN A 39 -58.25 -12.21 -40.35
N PRO A 40 -57.65 -11.94 -41.54
CA PRO A 40 -56.27 -12.37 -41.82
C PRO A 40 -55.28 -11.25 -42.17
N GLY A 41 -53.98 -11.59 -42.09
CA GLY A 41 -52.93 -10.97 -42.91
C GLY A 41 -52.23 -9.74 -42.33
N ALA A 42 -51.10 -9.96 -41.64
CA ALA A 42 -49.99 -9.01 -41.59
C ALA A 42 -48.71 -9.74 -41.18
N THR A 43 -47.77 -9.84 -42.11
CA THR A 43 -46.37 -10.25 -41.88
C THR A 43 -45.73 -9.39 -40.79
N PRO A 44 -45.17 -9.96 -39.70
CA PRO A 44 -44.43 -9.17 -38.73
C PRO A 44 -43.01 -8.91 -39.24
N THR A 45 -42.77 -7.66 -39.62
CA THR A 45 -41.46 -7.08 -39.91
C THR A 45 -40.57 -7.20 -38.67
N LEU A 46 -39.37 -7.78 -38.83
CA LEU A 46 -38.31 -7.83 -37.83
C LEU A 46 -37.88 -6.41 -37.41
N GLN A 47 -38.43 -5.89 -36.31
CA GLN A 47 -37.82 -4.75 -35.62
C GLN A 47 -36.69 -5.25 -34.71
N ARG A 48 -35.46 -5.03 -35.18
CA ARG A 48 -34.24 -5.07 -34.35
C ARG A 48 -34.35 -4.03 -33.24
N GLY A 49 -34.71 -4.47 -32.04
CA GLY A 49 -34.47 -3.71 -30.81
C GLY A 49 -32.97 -3.70 -30.51
N ALA A 50 -32.27 -2.68 -31.01
CA ALA A 50 -30.89 -2.40 -30.60
C ALA A 50 -30.91 -1.91 -29.14
N GLY A 51 -30.85 -2.86 -28.20
CA GLY A 51 -30.46 -2.58 -26.83
C GLY A 51 -29.03 -2.04 -26.86
N LYS A 52 -28.87 -0.73 -26.95
CA LYS A 52 -27.59 -0.07 -26.75
C LYS A 52 -27.17 -0.39 -25.33
N LEU A 53 -26.23 -1.30 -25.18
CA LEU A 53 -25.44 -1.44 -23.97
C LEU A 53 -24.81 -0.05 -23.73
N VAL A 54 -25.41 0.73 -22.84
CA VAL A 54 -24.81 1.97 -22.36
C VAL A 54 -23.63 1.53 -21.51
N ILE A 55 -22.52 1.19 -22.17
CA ILE A 55 -21.22 1.14 -21.53
C ILE A 55 -21.06 2.56 -20.99
N ALA A 56 -21.15 2.68 -19.67
CA ALA A 56 -21.05 3.96 -18.98
C ALA A 56 -19.87 4.73 -19.59
N ARG A 57 -20.12 5.95 -20.07
CA ARG A 57 -19.09 6.79 -20.73
C ARG A 57 -17.84 7.01 -19.85
N SER A 58 -17.94 6.68 -18.56
CA SER A 58 -16.87 6.63 -17.58
C SER A 58 -15.92 5.43 -17.70
N LEU A 59 -16.32 4.31 -18.30
CA LEU A 59 -15.49 3.10 -18.42
C LEU A 59 -14.28 3.31 -19.34
N PRO A 60 -14.39 3.85 -20.58
CA PRO A 60 -13.22 4.12 -21.41
C PRO A 60 -12.35 5.24 -20.82
N PHE A 61 -12.93 6.21 -20.10
CA PHE A 61 -12.17 7.25 -19.43
C PHE A 61 -11.44 6.73 -18.18
N ALA A 62 -12.06 5.83 -17.40
CA ALA A 62 -11.43 5.14 -16.28
C ALA A 62 -10.35 4.19 -16.78
N ILE A 63 -10.59 3.45 -17.87
CA ILE A 63 -9.59 2.58 -18.49
C ILE A 63 -8.44 3.42 -19.06
N LEU A 64 -8.71 4.56 -19.70
CA LEU A 64 -7.67 5.46 -20.19
C LEU A 64 -6.90 6.12 -19.05
N THR A 65 -7.58 6.55 -17.98
CA THR A 65 -6.94 7.14 -16.79
C THR A 65 -6.11 6.09 -16.07
N ILE A 66 -6.64 4.89 -15.87
CA ILE A 66 -5.92 3.74 -15.34
C ILE A 66 -4.76 3.41 -16.27
N SER A 67 -4.94 3.38 -17.59
CA SER A 67 -3.87 3.07 -18.55
C SER A 67 -2.79 4.16 -18.58
N VAL A 68 -3.15 5.44 -18.52
CA VAL A 68 -2.20 6.56 -18.44
C VAL A 68 -1.49 6.56 -17.10
N CYS A 69 -2.21 6.36 -15.99
CA CYS A 69 -1.62 6.12 -14.68
C CYS A 69 -0.68 4.93 -14.76
N LEU A 70 -1.06 3.78 -15.35
CA LEU A 70 -0.27 2.55 -15.47
C LEU A 70 0.94 2.68 -16.41
N LEU A 71 0.87 3.53 -17.44
CA LEU A 71 1.95 3.81 -18.39
C LEU A 71 2.93 4.88 -17.87
N THR A 72 2.52 5.69 -16.89
CA THR A 72 3.34 6.71 -16.21
C THR A 72 3.74 6.29 -14.77
N ALA A 73 3.12 5.22 -14.27
CA ALA A 73 3.28 4.52 -12.98
C ALA A 73 4.59 3.76 -12.83
N GLU A 74 5.58 4.06 -13.68
CA GLU A 74 6.92 3.81 -13.18
C GLU A 74 7.21 4.72 -11.99
N ALA A 75 6.54 5.85 -11.78
CA ALA A 75 6.85 6.83 -10.72
C ALA A 75 6.06 6.66 -9.41
N ALA A 76 6.32 5.58 -8.68
CA ALA A 76 6.44 5.53 -7.22
C ALA A 76 7.45 4.41 -6.99
N TRP A 77 8.59 4.77 -6.42
CA TRP A 77 9.71 3.86 -6.26
C TRP A 77 9.77 3.76 -4.74
N ALA A 78 9.48 2.57 -4.19
CA ALA A 78 9.44 2.17 -2.77
C ALA A 78 8.06 2.14 -2.12
N TRP A 79 8.05 1.83 -0.81
CA TRP A 79 6.88 1.60 0.01
C TRP A 79 5.71 2.48 -0.39
N GLY A 80 4.53 1.88 -0.53
CA GLY A 80 3.36 2.66 -0.86
C GLY A 80 3.02 3.67 0.24
N PRO A 81 2.21 4.69 -0.08
CA PRO A 81 1.87 5.78 0.83
C PRO A 81 1.28 5.27 2.15
N LEU A 82 0.61 4.11 2.15
CA LEU A 82 0.08 3.55 3.38
C LEU A 82 1.15 2.94 4.26
N THR A 83 2.13 2.28 3.66
CA THR A 83 3.26 1.75 4.42
C THR A 83 4.02 2.89 5.10
N HIS A 84 4.18 4.04 4.45
CA HIS A 84 4.74 5.24 5.09
C HIS A 84 3.87 5.80 6.21
N VAL A 85 2.53 5.85 6.05
CA VAL A 85 1.63 6.22 7.15
C VAL A 85 1.79 5.26 8.33
N ARG A 86 1.84 3.95 8.06
CA ARG A 86 2.02 2.94 9.12
C ARG A 86 3.35 3.10 9.84
N LEU A 87 4.44 3.32 9.11
CA LEU A 87 5.76 3.56 9.71
C LEU A 87 5.76 4.84 10.56
N ALA A 88 5.13 5.92 10.08
CA ALA A 88 4.99 7.15 10.83
C ALA A 88 4.18 6.95 12.13
N GLU A 89 3.03 6.29 12.06
CA GLU A 89 2.22 5.96 13.24
C GLU A 89 2.97 5.09 14.24
N GLN A 90 3.76 4.12 13.76
CA GLN A 90 4.58 3.27 14.63
C GLN A 90 5.62 4.10 15.41
N VAL A 91 6.33 5.01 14.74
CA VAL A 91 7.29 5.91 15.41
C VAL A 91 6.58 6.82 16.42
N LEU A 92 5.43 7.39 16.06
CA LEU A 92 4.63 8.22 16.97
C LEU A 92 4.11 7.42 18.19
N SER A 93 3.91 6.12 18.05
CA SER A 93 3.53 5.25 19.17
C SER A 93 4.71 4.86 20.07
N GLN A 94 5.96 5.14 19.64
CA GLN A 94 7.20 4.72 20.30
C GLN A 94 8.17 5.90 20.49
N LEU A 95 7.65 7.09 20.80
CA LEU A 95 8.45 8.31 20.96
C LEU A 95 9.56 8.20 22.01
N TRP A 96 9.44 7.26 22.96
CA TRP A 96 10.47 6.97 23.96
C TRP A 96 11.79 6.47 23.38
N LEU A 97 11.82 6.06 22.11
CA LEU A 97 13.03 5.66 21.39
C LEU A 97 13.84 6.86 20.88
N LEU A 98 13.27 8.06 20.91
CA LEU A 98 13.84 9.25 20.32
C LEU A 98 14.42 10.17 21.40
N PRO A 99 15.40 11.02 21.06
CA PRO A 99 15.81 12.10 21.95
C PRO A 99 14.62 12.95 22.41
N ALA A 100 14.58 13.32 23.68
CA ALA A 100 13.41 13.97 24.31
C ALA A 100 12.92 15.22 23.54
N GLY A 101 13.82 16.02 22.98
CA GLY A 101 13.47 17.17 22.16
C GLY A 101 12.75 16.80 20.85
N VAL A 102 13.24 15.77 20.15
CA VAL A 102 12.60 15.27 18.91
C VAL A 102 11.24 14.64 19.25
N ALA A 103 11.18 13.84 20.32
CA ALA A 103 9.95 13.22 20.80
C ALA A 103 8.86 14.28 21.12
N ALA A 104 9.21 15.35 21.81
CA ALA A 104 8.29 16.43 22.16
C ALA A 104 7.77 17.17 20.92
N LEU A 105 8.63 17.42 19.94
CA LEU A 105 8.25 18.05 18.67
C LEU A 105 7.27 17.16 17.89
N LEU A 106 7.60 15.88 17.71
CA LEU A 106 6.75 14.91 17.01
C LEU A 106 5.39 14.74 17.71
N ALA A 107 5.36 14.71 19.05
CA ALA A 107 4.11 14.63 19.81
C ALA A 107 3.19 15.83 19.55
N ARG A 108 3.76 17.05 19.47
CA ARG A 108 3.01 18.29 19.26
C ARG A 108 2.53 18.46 17.81
N HIS A 109 3.29 17.98 16.84
CA HIS A 109 3.06 18.18 15.39
C HIS A 109 2.94 16.85 14.63
N ALA A 110 2.21 15.90 15.21
CA ALA A 110 2.09 14.55 14.65
C ALA A 110 1.50 14.51 13.23
N ARG A 111 0.63 15.47 12.88
CA ARG A 111 0.01 15.54 11.54
C ARG A 111 1.03 15.93 10.47
N GLU A 112 1.89 16.86 10.80
CA GLU A 112 2.96 17.37 9.96
C GLU A 112 4.02 16.28 9.74
N TYR A 113 4.31 15.49 10.79
CA TYR A 113 5.19 14.32 10.69
C TYR A 113 4.64 13.25 9.73
N ILE A 114 3.36 12.89 9.87
CA ILE A 114 2.69 11.93 8.97
C ILE A 114 2.68 12.50 7.55
N PHE A 115 2.36 13.78 7.38
CA PHE A 115 2.35 14.41 6.06
C PHE A 115 3.73 14.42 5.42
N GLY A 116 4.80 14.71 6.18
CA GLY A 116 6.19 14.63 5.70
C GLY A 116 6.56 13.24 5.17
N ASN A 117 6.08 12.17 5.83
CA ASN A 117 6.29 10.79 5.38
C ASN A 117 5.60 10.47 4.05
N ILE A 118 4.55 11.20 3.69
CA ILE A 118 3.78 11.03 2.45
C ILE A 118 4.27 11.96 1.34
N ALA A 119 4.64 13.20 1.71
CA ALA A 119 4.82 14.29 0.76
C ALA A 119 6.09 14.20 -0.09
N ALA A 120 7.04 13.35 0.30
CA ALA A 120 8.25 13.07 -0.48
C ALA A 120 7.95 12.52 -1.89
N ASP A 121 6.76 11.94 -2.09
CA ASP A 121 6.29 11.42 -3.37
C ASP A 121 5.41 12.34 -4.20
N VAL A 122 5.25 13.60 -3.81
CA VAL A 122 4.35 14.55 -4.50
C VAL A 122 4.71 14.80 -5.98
N VAL A 123 5.97 14.60 -6.39
CA VAL A 123 6.41 14.84 -7.77
C VAL A 123 5.91 13.74 -8.72
N PHE A 124 5.08 14.09 -9.70
CA PHE A 124 4.58 13.18 -10.73
C PHE A 124 5.52 13.15 -11.96
N ALA A 125 5.45 12.07 -12.77
CA ALA A 125 6.21 11.91 -14.02
C ALA A 125 7.75 12.07 -13.88
N LYS A 126 8.31 11.57 -12.76
CA LYS A 126 9.73 11.70 -12.35
C LYS A 126 10.74 11.25 -13.42
N LYS A 127 10.42 10.30 -14.32
CA LYS A 127 11.33 9.75 -15.34
C LYS A 127 11.65 10.72 -16.49
N LEU A 128 10.83 11.75 -16.67
CA LEU A 128 11.00 12.76 -17.73
C LEU A 128 11.75 14.01 -17.25
N SER A 129 12.15 14.08 -15.97
CA SER A 129 12.93 15.19 -15.42
C SER A 129 14.14 14.70 -14.62
N ARG A 130 15.22 15.50 -14.56
CA ARG A 130 16.42 15.20 -13.75
C ARG A 130 16.15 15.18 -12.23
N ILE A 131 14.93 15.47 -11.78
CA ILE A 131 14.56 15.74 -10.37
C ILE A 131 14.25 14.49 -9.59
N LYS A 132 14.03 13.36 -10.27
CA LYS A 132 13.93 12.06 -9.59
C LYS A 132 15.06 11.84 -8.58
N GLN A 133 16.25 12.33 -8.90
CA GLN A 133 17.41 12.24 -8.03
C GLN A 133 17.28 13.17 -6.81
N ILE A 134 16.63 14.33 -6.93
CA ILE A 134 16.60 15.38 -5.90
C ILE A 134 15.60 15.03 -4.80
N CYS A 135 14.36 14.63 -5.11
CA CYS A 135 13.34 14.36 -4.07
C CYS A 135 13.68 13.17 -3.16
N HIS A 136 14.59 12.29 -3.56
CA HIS A 136 15.00 11.14 -2.75
C HIS A 136 16.49 11.22 -2.42
N GLN A 137 16.98 12.45 -2.21
CA GLN A 137 18.31 12.73 -1.69
C GLN A 137 18.23 13.16 -0.23
N TRP A 138 19.17 12.67 0.57
CA TRP A 138 19.36 13.10 1.95
C TRP A 138 19.54 14.62 2.06
N SER A 139 20.28 15.23 1.14
CA SER A 139 20.50 16.69 1.10
C SER A 139 19.21 17.49 1.02
N THR A 140 18.19 17.00 0.29
CA THR A 140 16.88 17.65 0.25
C THR A 140 16.17 17.55 1.60
N GLY A 141 16.14 16.38 2.24
CA GLY A 141 15.55 16.23 3.57
C GLY A 141 16.20 17.13 4.63
N PHE A 142 17.53 17.20 4.64
CA PHE A 142 18.27 18.08 5.57
C PHE A 142 18.11 19.56 5.23
N SER A 143 18.06 19.94 3.96
CA SER A 143 17.82 21.34 3.59
C SER A 143 16.40 21.80 3.94
N LEU A 144 15.39 20.91 3.83
CA LEU A 144 14.05 21.20 4.35
C LEU A 144 14.06 21.42 5.86
N LEU A 145 14.85 20.63 6.60
CA LEU A 145 15.00 20.78 8.06
C LEU A 145 15.69 22.09 8.45
N GLU A 146 16.75 22.48 7.72
CA GLU A 146 17.50 23.71 7.94
C GLU A 146 16.68 24.97 7.64
N ARG A 147 15.83 24.92 6.60
CA ARG A 147 15.01 26.04 6.15
C ARG A 147 13.68 26.19 6.88
N ALA A 148 13.28 25.20 7.67
CA ALA A 148 12.02 25.27 8.41
C ALA A 148 12.04 26.43 9.41
N GLU A 149 11.00 27.26 9.36
CA GLU A 149 10.89 28.47 10.19
C GLU A 149 10.12 28.20 11.49
N SER A 150 9.33 27.11 11.51
CA SER A 150 8.56 26.70 12.69
C SER A 150 8.84 25.28 13.14
N ASP A 151 8.44 24.96 14.38
CA ASP A 151 8.44 23.58 14.90
C ASP A 151 7.61 22.64 14.00
N ALA A 152 6.52 23.13 13.40
CA ALA A 152 5.69 22.36 12.47
C ALA A 152 6.45 22.02 11.18
N GLY A 153 7.17 23.00 10.60
CA GLY A 153 8.04 22.79 9.44
C GLY A 153 9.20 21.83 9.72
N ARG A 154 9.81 21.94 10.91
CA ARG A 154 10.89 21.01 11.34
C ARG A 154 10.38 19.58 11.45
N VAL A 155 9.18 19.40 12.00
CA VAL A 155 8.56 18.09 12.15
C VAL A 155 8.11 17.51 10.80
N PHE A 156 7.65 18.35 9.88
CA PHE A 156 7.46 17.96 8.48
C PHE A 156 8.76 17.43 7.86
N ALA A 157 9.89 18.13 8.05
CA ALA A 157 11.18 17.69 7.54
C ALA A 157 11.68 16.38 8.21
N TYR A 158 11.43 16.17 9.50
CA TYR A 158 11.67 14.88 10.15
C TYR A 158 10.82 13.75 9.54
N GLY A 159 9.57 14.04 9.16
CA GLY A 159 8.73 13.12 8.42
C GLY A 159 9.31 12.77 7.06
N TYR A 160 9.83 13.76 6.34
CA TYR A 160 10.50 13.57 5.05
C TYR A 160 11.76 12.71 5.17
N LEU A 161 12.62 12.97 6.16
CA LEU A 161 13.81 12.15 6.44
C LEU A 161 13.45 10.71 6.81
N SER A 162 12.33 10.52 7.52
CA SER A 162 11.82 9.18 7.87
C SER A 162 11.36 8.40 6.64
N HIS A 163 10.74 9.08 5.67
CA HIS A 163 10.43 8.48 4.36
C HIS A 163 11.71 7.99 3.67
N LEU A 164 12.72 8.85 3.55
CA LEU A 164 14.00 8.46 2.93
C LEU A 164 14.67 7.28 3.64
N ALA A 165 14.63 7.25 4.97
CA ALA A 165 15.16 6.14 5.76
C ALA A 165 14.42 4.84 5.49
N ALA A 166 13.09 4.87 5.42
CA ALA A 166 12.29 3.71 5.05
C ALA A 166 12.60 3.20 3.64
N ASP A 167 12.80 4.12 2.70
CA ASP A 167 13.09 3.83 1.30
C ASP A 167 14.42 3.12 1.10
N THR A 168 15.40 3.38 1.96
CA THR A 168 16.65 2.61 1.91
C THR A 168 16.42 1.10 2.10
N ILE A 169 15.42 0.67 2.88
CA ILE A 169 15.02 -0.75 2.99
C ILE A 169 14.25 -1.19 1.76
N ALA A 170 13.24 -0.42 1.36
CA ALA A 170 12.39 -0.76 0.24
C ALA A 170 13.20 -0.97 -1.05
N HIS A 171 14.15 -0.08 -1.31
CA HIS A 171 14.92 -0.04 -2.53
C HIS A 171 16.18 -0.89 -2.55
N ASN A 172 16.82 -1.09 -1.40
CA ASN A 172 18.06 -1.86 -1.35
C ASN A 172 17.84 -3.31 -0.89
N LYS A 173 16.66 -3.65 -0.36
CA LYS A 173 16.35 -5.02 0.08
C LYS A 173 15.03 -5.56 -0.47
N PHE A 174 13.89 -4.94 -0.14
CA PHE A 174 12.57 -5.50 -0.48
C PHE A 174 12.37 -5.67 -2.00
N LEU A 175 12.49 -4.59 -2.77
CA LEU A 175 12.29 -4.65 -4.22
C LEU A 175 13.31 -5.55 -4.94
N PRO A 176 14.63 -5.49 -4.63
CA PRO A 176 15.58 -6.48 -5.14
C PRO A 176 15.19 -7.93 -4.85
N LEU A 177 14.77 -8.25 -3.62
CA LEU A 177 14.30 -9.58 -3.24
C LEU A 177 13.12 -10.01 -4.13
N GLN A 178 12.15 -9.12 -4.34
CA GLN A 178 10.99 -9.42 -5.20
C GLN A 178 11.36 -9.58 -6.67
N ILE A 179 12.27 -8.75 -7.20
CA ILE A 179 12.78 -8.86 -8.59
C ILE A 179 13.46 -10.22 -8.81
N LEU A 180 14.27 -10.65 -7.86
CA LEU A 180 15.05 -11.88 -7.97
C LEU A 180 14.17 -13.11 -7.77
N SER A 181 13.25 -13.07 -6.80
CA SER A 181 12.40 -14.20 -6.42
C SER A 181 11.20 -14.42 -7.37
N SER A 182 10.72 -13.39 -8.08
CA SER A 182 9.56 -13.50 -8.96
C SER A 182 9.94 -13.77 -10.43
N GLY A 183 9.22 -14.68 -11.11
CA GLY A 183 9.47 -15.03 -12.52
C GLY A 183 9.06 -13.96 -13.54
N THR A 184 8.31 -12.95 -13.13
CA THR A 184 7.65 -11.96 -14.00
C THR A 184 8.62 -10.99 -14.67
N THR A 185 8.46 -10.81 -16.00
CA THR A 185 9.12 -9.79 -16.85
C THR A 185 8.43 -8.44 -16.80
N VAL A 186 7.28 -8.33 -16.15
CA VAL A 186 6.34 -7.29 -16.49
C VAL A 186 6.82 -5.93 -16.00
N THR A 187 6.73 -4.95 -16.89
CA THR A 187 7.09 -3.53 -16.79
C THR A 187 6.51 -2.80 -15.56
N PHE A 188 5.65 -3.48 -14.79
CA PHE A 188 4.92 -3.01 -13.60
C PHE A 188 5.64 -3.31 -12.27
N GLY A 189 6.83 -3.92 -12.30
CA GLY A 189 7.42 -4.65 -11.18
C GLY A 189 7.42 -3.92 -9.83
N HIS A 190 7.74 -2.63 -9.75
CA HIS A 190 7.86 -1.93 -8.47
C HIS A 190 6.50 -1.54 -7.88
N LEU A 191 5.71 -0.75 -8.61
CA LEU A 191 4.37 -0.35 -8.17
C LEU A 191 3.48 -1.55 -7.84
N TYR A 192 3.62 -2.66 -8.56
CA TYR A 192 2.90 -3.89 -8.24
C TYR A 192 3.21 -4.40 -6.83
N TRP A 193 4.49 -4.47 -6.46
CA TRP A 193 4.90 -4.96 -5.13
C TRP A 193 4.53 -3.99 -4.01
N GLU A 194 4.57 -2.70 -4.29
CA GLU A 194 4.23 -1.63 -3.35
C GLU A 194 2.72 -1.62 -3.06
N LEU A 195 1.89 -1.63 -4.10
CA LEU A 195 0.43 -1.74 -3.96
C LEU A 195 0.02 -3.05 -3.26
N ARG A 196 0.77 -4.13 -3.48
CA ARG A 196 0.52 -5.39 -2.77
C ARG A 196 0.91 -5.30 -1.31
N ALA A 197 2.05 -4.69 -0.96
CA ALA A 197 2.42 -4.45 0.42
C ALA A 197 1.35 -3.61 1.14
N ASP A 198 0.92 -2.50 0.54
CA ASP A 198 -0.16 -1.65 1.07
C ASP A 198 -1.48 -2.41 1.21
N SER A 199 -1.79 -3.33 0.28
CA SER A 199 -3.03 -4.13 0.35
C SER A 199 -3.08 -5.11 1.53
N THR A 200 -1.94 -5.40 2.17
CA THR A 200 -1.88 -6.20 3.40
C THR A 200 -2.28 -5.41 4.64
N LEU A 201 -2.29 -4.08 4.55
CA LEU A 201 -2.55 -3.22 5.69
C LEU A 201 -4.06 -3.10 5.98
N PRO A 202 -4.45 -2.97 7.26
CA PRO A 202 -5.83 -2.68 7.66
C PRO A 202 -6.41 -1.46 6.93
N SER A 203 -7.73 -1.45 6.79
CA SER A 203 -8.43 -0.36 6.09
C SER A 203 -8.20 1.01 6.72
N ASP A 204 -7.81 1.05 7.99
CA ASP A 204 -7.87 2.29 8.74
C ASP A 204 -6.76 3.28 8.35
N TYR A 205 -5.60 2.77 7.95
CA TYR A 205 -4.50 3.56 7.40
C TYR A 205 -4.88 4.36 6.15
N TRP A 206 -5.93 3.94 5.43
CA TRP A 206 -6.47 4.72 4.32
C TRP A 206 -7.23 5.96 4.77
N PHE A 207 -7.91 5.90 5.91
CA PHE A 207 -8.54 7.09 6.50
C PHE A 207 -7.46 8.07 6.97
N ASP A 208 -6.39 7.55 7.57
CA ASP A 208 -5.25 8.35 8.02
C ASP A 208 -4.55 9.03 6.84
N LEU A 209 -4.27 8.30 5.75
CA LEU A 209 -3.75 8.88 4.50
C LEU A 209 -4.67 9.99 3.96
N ARG A 210 -5.98 9.72 3.82
CA ARG A 210 -6.95 10.68 3.29
C ARG A 210 -7.01 11.95 4.15
N ARG A 211 -7.06 11.78 5.46
CA ARG A 211 -7.08 12.87 6.43
C ARG A 211 -5.84 13.75 6.26
N SER A 212 -4.65 13.16 6.18
CA SER A 212 -3.41 13.90 6.00
C SER A 212 -3.36 14.66 4.67
N LEU A 213 -3.90 14.09 3.58
CA LEU A 213 -3.92 14.75 2.25
C LEU A 213 -4.91 15.92 2.14
N HIS A 214 -5.98 15.92 2.95
CA HIS A 214 -7.00 16.98 2.97
C HIS A 214 -6.68 18.13 3.93
N GLN A 215 -5.82 17.89 4.92
CA GLN A 215 -5.40 18.91 5.88
C GLN A 215 -4.55 20.00 5.23
N ARG A 216 -4.56 21.19 5.86
CA ARG A 216 -3.69 22.30 5.47
C ARG A 216 -2.30 22.10 6.05
N HIS A 217 -1.29 22.20 5.20
CA HIS A 217 0.12 22.07 5.54
C HIS A 217 0.89 23.19 4.83
N ASP A 218 0.56 24.44 5.13
CA ASP A 218 0.94 25.60 4.32
C ASP A 218 2.48 25.75 4.22
N GLU A 219 3.20 25.80 5.36
CA GLU A 219 4.67 25.86 5.37
C GLU A 219 5.33 24.65 4.68
N ALA A 220 4.78 23.45 4.86
CA ALA A 220 5.30 22.25 4.19
C ALA A 220 5.17 22.34 2.66
N HIS A 221 4.07 22.93 2.18
CA HIS A 221 3.88 23.17 0.75
C HIS A 221 4.84 24.22 0.21
N ASP A 222 5.10 25.28 0.98
CA ASP A 222 6.05 26.33 0.62
C ASP A 222 7.49 25.78 0.55
N LEU A 223 7.92 25.05 1.59
CA LEU A 223 9.23 24.37 1.63
C LEU A 223 9.44 23.42 0.43
N LEU A 224 8.40 22.67 0.06
CA LEU A 224 8.44 21.78 -1.10
C LEU A 224 8.44 22.53 -2.43
N ALA A 225 7.66 23.60 -2.55
CA ALA A 225 7.60 24.41 -3.77
C ALA A 225 8.98 25.02 -4.09
N ASP A 226 9.69 25.49 -3.07
CA ASP A 226 11.04 26.06 -3.18
C ASP A 226 12.09 25.02 -3.59
N HIS A 227 11.95 23.78 -3.14
CA HIS A 227 12.87 22.69 -3.49
C HIS A 227 12.56 22.05 -4.84
N LEU A 228 11.29 22.03 -5.26
CA LEU A 228 10.82 21.36 -6.48
C LEU A 228 10.72 22.31 -7.67
N THR A 229 11.71 23.19 -7.86
CA THR A 229 11.67 24.27 -8.85
C THR A 229 11.93 23.86 -10.29
N ARG A 230 12.54 22.70 -10.54
CA ARG A 230 12.95 22.28 -11.90
C ARG A 230 11.96 21.33 -12.59
N THR A 231 10.78 21.08 -12.00
CA THR A 231 9.84 20.04 -12.45
C THR A 231 9.16 20.42 -13.75
N LEU A 232 8.83 19.43 -14.59
CA LEU A 232 8.10 19.69 -15.85
C LEU A 232 6.75 20.36 -15.63
N LEU A 233 6.11 20.04 -14.49
CA LEU A 233 4.87 20.65 -14.05
C LEU A 233 5.14 21.53 -12.82
N PRO A 234 4.47 22.68 -12.67
CA PRO A 234 4.55 23.46 -11.44
C PRO A 234 4.15 22.63 -10.21
N TYR A 235 4.70 22.96 -9.04
CA TYR A 235 4.43 22.24 -7.79
C TYR A 235 2.93 22.06 -7.51
N GLY A 236 2.13 23.12 -7.66
CA GLY A 236 0.68 23.05 -7.44
C GLY A 236 -0.04 22.03 -8.34
N VAL A 237 0.45 21.81 -9.57
CA VAL A 237 -0.09 20.81 -10.49
C VAL A 237 0.32 19.40 -10.04
N ASN A 238 1.60 19.18 -9.72
CA ASN A 238 2.09 17.91 -9.17
C ASN A 238 1.31 17.51 -7.92
N ARG A 239 1.16 18.43 -6.96
CA ARG A 239 0.36 18.25 -5.75
C ARG A 239 -1.07 17.82 -6.05
N ARG A 240 -1.75 18.49 -6.99
CA ARG A 240 -3.14 18.15 -7.34
C ARG A 240 -3.26 16.77 -7.97
N ILE A 241 -2.31 16.38 -8.83
CA ILE A 241 -2.25 15.04 -9.43
C ILE A 241 -2.01 13.99 -8.34
N PHE A 242 -0.99 14.21 -7.50
CA PHE A 242 -0.64 13.32 -6.40
C PHE A 242 -1.82 13.09 -5.45
N GLN A 243 -2.49 14.15 -5.01
CA GLN A 243 -3.68 14.06 -4.17
C GLN A 243 -4.77 13.23 -4.84
N ARG A 244 -5.08 13.48 -6.12
CA ARG A 244 -6.14 12.74 -6.84
C ARG A 244 -5.82 11.26 -7.00
N ILE A 245 -4.56 10.91 -7.31
CA ILE A 245 -4.13 9.51 -7.44
C ILE A 245 -4.25 8.79 -6.09
N ASN A 246 -3.77 9.40 -5.00
CA ASN A 246 -3.87 8.80 -3.67
C ASN A 246 -5.33 8.70 -3.18
N LEU A 247 -6.18 9.66 -3.50
CA LEU A 247 -7.62 9.58 -3.20
C LEU A 247 -8.31 8.45 -3.97
N LEU A 248 -7.91 8.20 -5.22
CA LEU A 248 -8.40 7.08 -6.01
C LEU A 248 -7.87 5.74 -5.48
N ALA A 249 -6.56 5.66 -5.19
CA ALA A 249 -5.92 4.48 -4.63
C ALA A 249 -6.53 4.12 -3.27
N SER A 250 -7.01 5.10 -2.51
CA SER A 250 -7.68 4.89 -1.22
C SER A 250 -9.16 4.51 -1.31
N ALA A 251 -9.73 4.41 -2.51
CA ALA A 251 -11.12 4.01 -2.69
C ALA A 251 -11.33 2.54 -2.32
N ARG A 252 -12.44 2.24 -1.64
CA ARG A 252 -12.79 0.87 -1.22
C ARG A 252 -12.78 -0.13 -2.38
N GLN A 253 -13.23 0.31 -3.56
CA GLN A 253 -13.25 -0.49 -4.79
C GLN A 253 -11.84 -0.84 -5.27
N TRP A 254 -10.89 0.08 -5.14
CA TRP A 254 -9.47 -0.18 -5.45
C TRP A 254 -8.90 -1.26 -4.54
N HIS A 255 -9.16 -1.18 -3.22
CA HIS A 255 -8.67 -2.20 -2.27
C HIS A 255 -9.24 -3.59 -2.52
N GLN A 256 -10.53 -3.67 -2.88
CA GLN A 256 -11.15 -4.95 -3.23
C GLN A 256 -10.46 -5.58 -4.45
N THR A 257 -10.17 -4.76 -5.46
CA THR A 257 -9.46 -5.18 -6.68
C THR A 257 -8.04 -5.64 -6.36
N MET A 258 -7.28 -4.86 -5.58
CA MET A 258 -5.91 -5.21 -5.20
C MET A 258 -5.83 -6.47 -4.33
N ARG A 259 -6.78 -6.65 -3.39
CA ARG A 259 -6.84 -7.88 -2.58
C ARG A 259 -7.15 -9.11 -3.43
N LEU A 260 -8.05 -8.99 -4.40
CA LEU A 260 -8.31 -10.06 -5.36
C LEU A 260 -7.05 -10.40 -6.17
N TRP A 261 -6.36 -9.38 -6.69
CA TRP A 261 -5.12 -9.56 -7.45
C TRP A 261 -4.00 -10.18 -6.60
N SER A 262 -3.90 -9.80 -5.33
CA SER A 262 -2.93 -10.39 -4.40
C SER A 262 -3.23 -11.87 -4.13
N ARG A 263 -4.51 -12.24 -3.95
CA ARG A 263 -4.96 -13.64 -3.80
C ARG A 263 -4.70 -14.49 -5.04
N LEU A 264 -4.88 -13.91 -6.22
CA LEU A 264 -4.64 -14.59 -7.50
C LEU A 264 -3.16 -14.62 -7.90
N SER A 265 -2.29 -13.93 -7.15
CA SER A 265 -0.87 -13.86 -7.48
C SER A 265 -0.18 -15.20 -7.24
N ARG A 266 0.62 -15.61 -8.21
CA ARG A 266 1.49 -16.79 -8.13
C ARG A 266 2.69 -16.60 -7.21
N TRP A 267 2.92 -15.37 -6.74
CA TRP A 267 4.07 -15.02 -5.91
C TRP A 267 3.57 -14.64 -4.52
N PRO A 268 3.71 -15.52 -3.52
CA PRO A 268 3.28 -15.21 -2.16
C PRO A 268 4.11 -14.05 -1.60
N LEU A 269 3.43 -13.18 -0.86
CA LEU A 269 4.03 -12.13 -0.07
C LEU A 269 3.88 -12.56 1.38
N ASP A 270 4.96 -13.07 1.95
CA ASP A 270 4.95 -13.55 3.32
C ASP A 270 4.84 -12.37 4.29
N THR A 271 3.86 -12.45 5.19
CA THR A 271 3.57 -11.40 6.18
C THR A 271 4.64 -11.30 7.24
N GLU A 272 5.34 -12.41 7.55
CA GLU A 272 6.44 -12.40 8.51
C GLU A 272 7.65 -11.64 7.95
N THR A 273 8.05 -11.98 6.71
CA THR A 273 9.07 -11.25 5.94
C THR A 273 8.75 -9.75 5.82
N LEU A 274 7.49 -9.39 5.53
CA LEU A 274 7.07 -7.98 5.49
C LEU A 274 7.21 -7.28 6.84
N ALA A 275 6.90 -7.98 7.93
CA ALA A 275 7.03 -7.43 9.27
C ALA A 275 8.51 -7.27 9.70
N ASP A 276 9.41 -8.13 9.23
CA ASP A 276 10.85 -7.96 9.41
C ASP A 276 11.38 -6.75 8.65
N PHE A 277 10.98 -6.57 7.38
CA PHE A 277 11.31 -5.34 6.65
C PHE A 277 10.76 -4.09 7.33
N HIS A 278 9.54 -4.15 7.85
CA HIS A 278 8.95 -3.04 8.60
C HIS A 278 9.78 -2.69 9.83
N ALA A 279 10.22 -3.68 10.61
CA ALA A 279 11.07 -3.44 11.77
C ALA A 279 12.43 -2.82 11.40
N GLU A 280 13.09 -3.32 10.34
CA GLU A 280 14.33 -2.71 9.85
C GLU A 280 14.11 -1.27 9.35
N SER A 281 12.96 -0.97 8.74
CA SER A 281 12.60 0.40 8.38
C SER A 281 12.49 1.30 9.61
N ILE A 282 11.85 0.83 10.70
CA ILE A 282 11.77 1.58 11.97
C ILE A 282 13.16 1.82 12.57
N GLU A 283 14.03 0.80 12.62
CA GLU A 283 15.40 0.96 13.12
C GLU A 283 16.17 2.07 12.37
N ARG A 284 16.02 2.12 11.05
CA ARG A 284 16.67 3.14 10.22
C ARG A 284 16.07 4.53 10.44
N ILE A 285 14.74 4.62 10.54
CA ILE A 285 14.06 5.89 10.86
C ILE A 285 14.56 6.41 12.22
N VAL A 286 14.52 5.59 13.26
CA VAL A 286 15.00 5.96 14.61
C VAL A 286 16.45 6.40 14.56
N SER A 287 17.32 5.67 13.85
CA SER A 287 18.73 6.06 13.71
C SER A 287 18.91 7.44 13.06
N VAL A 288 18.13 7.79 12.05
CA VAL A 288 18.21 9.09 11.37
C VAL A 288 17.65 10.20 12.28
N LEU A 289 16.53 9.97 12.97
CA LEU A 289 15.95 10.94 13.89
C LEU A 289 16.81 11.17 15.14
N GLU A 290 17.52 10.14 15.61
CA GLU A 290 18.42 10.22 16.77
C GLU A 290 19.74 10.91 16.43
N ARG A 291 20.39 10.52 15.32
CA ARG A 291 21.78 10.91 15.01
C ARG A 291 21.89 11.97 13.91
N GLY A 292 20.79 12.28 13.24
CA GLY A 292 20.76 13.26 12.15
C GLY A 292 21.83 12.97 11.09
N PRO A 293 22.65 13.98 10.71
CA PRO A 293 23.73 13.83 9.73
C PRO A 293 24.80 12.78 10.08
N SER A 294 24.91 12.35 11.34
CA SER A 294 25.89 11.34 11.78
C SER A 294 25.36 9.89 11.66
N SER A 295 24.12 9.69 11.20
CA SER A 295 23.58 8.33 11.02
C SER A 295 24.27 7.61 9.86
N ALA A 296 24.71 6.38 10.10
CA ALA A 296 25.28 5.50 9.07
C ALA A 296 24.28 5.14 7.96
N VAL A 297 22.97 5.32 8.19
CA VAL A 297 21.93 5.08 7.16
C VAL A 297 22.11 6.02 5.96
N LEU A 298 22.73 7.18 6.14
CA LEU A 298 22.96 8.15 5.07
C LEU A 298 23.93 7.64 3.99
N TYR A 299 24.70 6.58 4.27
CA TYR A 299 25.55 5.93 3.26
C TYR A 299 24.75 5.09 2.25
N ASP A 300 23.50 4.75 2.58
CA ASP A 300 22.60 4.05 1.67
C ASP A 300 21.84 5.05 0.79
N ASP A 301 21.79 4.79 -0.52
CA ASP A 301 20.99 5.57 -1.48
C ASP A 301 19.50 5.26 -1.26
N PRO A 302 18.66 6.24 -0.87
CA PRO A 302 17.24 6.04 -0.75
C PRO A 302 16.64 5.56 -2.06
N ASN A 303 17.12 6.00 -3.23
CA ASN A 303 16.61 5.53 -4.53
C ASN A 303 17.00 4.08 -4.87
N GLY A 304 18.00 3.52 -4.17
CA GLY A 304 18.65 2.24 -4.47
C GLY A 304 19.03 2.04 -5.95
N ASN A 305 19.49 3.10 -6.62
CA ASN A 305 19.70 3.07 -8.07
C ASN A 305 20.68 1.96 -8.48
N SER A 306 21.79 1.83 -7.76
CA SER A 306 22.83 0.82 -8.00
C SER A 306 22.32 -0.59 -7.71
N THR A 307 21.66 -0.78 -6.57
CA THR A 307 21.14 -2.07 -6.10
C THR A 307 20.06 -2.62 -7.03
N LEU A 308 19.10 -1.78 -7.44
CA LEU A 308 18.06 -2.16 -8.39
C LEU A 308 18.64 -2.47 -9.78
N ALA A 309 19.62 -1.70 -10.24
CA ALA A 309 20.31 -1.97 -11.50
C ALA A 309 21.04 -3.33 -11.46
N HIS A 310 21.68 -3.63 -10.32
CA HIS A 310 22.35 -4.91 -10.07
C HIS A 310 21.36 -6.08 -10.05
N ALA A 311 20.27 -5.98 -9.27
CA ALA A 311 19.23 -7.00 -9.20
C ALA A 311 18.62 -7.31 -10.57
N ARG A 312 18.40 -6.28 -11.41
CA ARG A 312 17.93 -6.47 -12.80
C ARG A 312 18.97 -7.18 -13.67
N ARG A 313 20.27 -6.90 -13.53
CA ARG A 313 21.35 -7.64 -14.23
C ARG A 313 21.37 -9.10 -13.81
N GLN A 314 21.37 -9.38 -12.51
CA GLN A 314 21.32 -10.74 -11.97
C GLN A 314 20.07 -11.48 -12.45
N LYS A 315 18.91 -10.81 -12.49
CA LYS A 315 17.68 -11.42 -13.01
C LYS A 315 17.80 -11.83 -14.48
N ARG A 316 18.46 -11.02 -15.31
CA ARG A 316 18.71 -11.37 -16.72
C ARG A 316 19.63 -12.59 -16.83
N LEU A 317 20.69 -12.66 -16.01
CA LEU A 317 21.58 -13.82 -15.95
C LEU A 317 20.83 -15.09 -15.51
N LEU A 318 20.06 -15.03 -14.42
CA LEU A 318 19.25 -16.16 -13.95
C LEU A 318 18.28 -16.67 -15.03
N ARG A 319 17.72 -15.77 -15.86
CA ARG A 319 16.88 -16.15 -17.00
C ARG A 319 17.66 -16.87 -18.10
N GLN A 320 18.88 -16.43 -18.39
CA GLN A 320 19.75 -17.08 -19.38
C GLN A 320 20.16 -18.48 -18.89
N LEU A 321 20.60 -18.60 -17.64
CA LEU A 321 20.95 -19.89 -17.02
C LEU A 321 19.74 -20.85 -16.98
N ARG A 322 18.53 -20.34 -16.69
CA ARG A 322 17.30 -21.14 -16.76
C ARG A 322 17.02 -21.68 -18.16
N ARG A 323 17.24 -20.87 -19.20
CA ARG A 323 17.07 -21.30 -20.60
C ARG A 323 18.10 -22.36 -20.99
N ALA A 324 19.31 -22.27 -20.45
CA ALA A 324 20.36 -23.27 -20.61
C ALA A 324 20.16 -24.54 -19.75
N ARG A 325 19.04 -24.66 -19.00
CA ARG A 325 18.72 -25.80 -18.11
C ARG A 325 19.78 -26.08 -17.05
N LEU A 326 20.51 -25.07 -16.61
CA LEU A 326 21.50 -25.18 -15.53
C LEU A 326 20.81 -25.18 -14.16
N PRO A 327 21.38 -25.86 -13.14
CA PRO A 327 20.86 -25.85 -11.79
C PRO A 327 20.96 -24.44 -11.17
N LEU A 328 19.84 -23.92 -10.66
CA LEU A 328 19.75 -22.53 -10.18
C LEU A 328 19.60 -22.39 -8.67
N ALA A 329 19.28 -23.47 -7.93
CA ALA A 329 18.86 -23.36 -6.54
C ALA A 329 19.89 -22.64 -5.65
N GLY A 330 21.16 -23.07 -5.70
CA GLY A 330 22.25 -22.43 -4.96
C GLY A 330 22.54 -21.00 -5.41
N ILE A 331 22.51 -20.75 -6.73
CA ILE A 331 22.77 -19.41 -7.31
C ILE A 331 21.70 -18.42 -6.87
N VAL A 332 20.42 -18.81 -6.89
CA VAL A 332 19.31 -17.97 -6.44
C VAL A 332 19.42 -17.67 -4.96
N SER A 333 19.69 -18.68 -4.12
CA SER A 333 19.85 -18.50 -2.68
C SER A 333 20.96 -17.51 -2.33
N GLU A 334 22.13 -17.64 -2.97
CA GLU A 334 23.25 -16.71 -2.79
C GLU A 334 22.89 -15.30 -3.28
N THR A 335 22.24 -15.20 -4.44
CA THR A 335 21.88 -13.94 -5.07
C THR A 335 20.88 -13.13 -4.23
N VAL A 336 19.96 -13.79 -3.52
CA VAL A 336 18.97 -13.10 -2.68
C VAL A 336 19.43 -12.83 -1.25
N ARG A 337 20.50 -13.48 -0.77
CA ARG A 337 20.92 -13.46 0.64
C ARG A 337 21.02 -12.04 1.21
N ASN A 338 21.64 -11.12 0.48
CA ASN A 338 21.84 -9.74 0.94
C ASN A 338 20.55 -8.90 0.98
N HIS A 339 19.46 -9.41 0.41
CA HIS A 339 18.17 -8.75 0.35
C HIS A 339 17.14 -9.33 1.31
N VAL A 340 17.44 -10.46 1.96
CA VAL A 340 16.59 -11.04 3.01
C VAL A 340 16.62 -10.11 4.24
N PRO A 341 15.46 -9.83 4.88
CA PRO A 341 15.45 -9.02 6.08
C PRO A 341 16.11 -9.77 7.24
N ARG A 342 16.65 -9.02 8.20
CA ARG A 342 17.13 -9.58 9.45
C ARG A 342 15.90 -10.01 10.26
N PRO A 343 15.86 -11.24 10.80
CA PRO A 343 14.77 -11.65 11.67
C PRO A 343 14.64 -10.67 12.83
N ARG A 344 13.41 -10.28 13.17
CA ARG A 344 13.17 -9.49 14.37
C ARG A 344 13.71 -10.24 15.59
N GLY A 345 14.64 -9.65 16.32
CA GLY A 345 15.10 -10.21 17.60
C GLY A 345 13.93 -10.30 18.60
N SER A 346 14.00 -11.22 19.56
CA SER A 346 12.99 -11.37 20.64
C SER A 346 12.81 -10.13 21.53
N LEU A 347 13.71 -9.14 21.42
CA LEU A 347 13.67 -7.83 22.09
C LEU A 347 13.39 -6.66 21.12
N SER A 348 13.19 -6.95 19.83
CA SER A 348 12.98 -5.93 18.81
C SER A 348 11.58 -5.37 18.90
N LEU A 349 11.49 -4.06 19.12
CA LEU A 349 10.34 -3.19 18.86
C LEU A 349 9.10 -3.97 18.48
N ALA A 350 8.34 -4.42 19.50
CA ALA A 350 7.07 -5.05 19.24
C ALA A 350 6.34 -4.14 18.24
N VAL A 351 5.93 -4.71 17.11
CA VAL A 351 5.01 -4.06 16.18
C VAL A 351 3.70 -3.98 16.97
N VAL A 352 3.66 -3.04 17.91
CA VAL A 352 2.49 -2.73 18.70
C VAL A 352 1.61 -1.98 17.72
N PRO A 353 0.47 -2.54 17.30
CA PRO A 353 -0.49 -1.75 16.54
C PRO A 353 -0.76 -0.49 17.36
N PRO A 354 -0.71 0.72 16.77
CA PRO A 354 -0.87 1.95 17.53
C PRO A 354 -2.13 1.84 18.39
N ALA A 355 -2.01 2.18 19.68
CA ALA A 355 -3.15 2.20 20.58
C ALA A 355 -4.17 3.21 20.04
N ARG A 356 -5.17 2.73 19.29
CA ARG A 356 -6.21 3.58 18.71
C ARG A 356 -7.25 3.82 19.81
N PRO A 357 -7.60 5.07 20.14
CA PRO A 357 -8.71 5.33 21.04
C PRO A 357 -9.99 4.73 20.44
N GLU A 358 -10.78 4.07 21.28
CA GLU A 358 -12.08 3.55 20.87
C GLU A 358 -12.90 4.64 20.17
N LYS A 359 -13.56 4.24 19.09
CA LYS A 359 -14.36 5.08 18.20
C LYS A 359 -15.17 6.09 19.02
N PHE A 360 -14.87 7.38 18.88
CA PHE A 360 -15.85 8.42 19.20
C PHE A 360 -17.05 8.20 18.26
N SER A 361 -18.10 7.56 18.78
CA SER A 361 -19.43 7.53 18.17
C SER A 361 -20.06 8.91 18.32
N GLY A 362 -19.51 9.91 17.63
CA GLY A 362 -20.17 11.18 17.42
C GLY A 362 -21.14 11.01 16.26
N ASN A 363 -22.41 10.75 16.57
CA ASN A 363 -23.51 10.92 15.62
C ASN A 363 -23.45 12.35 15.08
N ILE A 364 -23.05 12.52 13.82
CA ILE A 364 -23.36 13.74 13.08
C ILE A 364 -24.78 13.55 12.56
N VAL A 365 -25.74 14.07 13.34
CA VAL A 365 -27.09 14.35 12.89
C VAL A 365 -27.06 15.73 12.23
N SER A 366 -27.58 15.75 11.00
CA SER A 366 -27.98 16.91 10.16
C SER A 366 -26.87 17.72 9.49
#